data_AF-A0A0F5PH79-F1
#
_entry.id   AF-A0A0F5PH79-F1
#
_cell.length_a   1.000
_cell.length_b   1.000
_cell.length_c   1.000
_cell.angle_alpha   90.00
_cell.angle_beta   90.00
_cell.angle_gamma   90.00
#
_symmetry.space_group_name_H-M   'P 1'
#
loop_
_entity.id
_entity.type
_entity.pdbx_description
1 polymer ?
#
loop_
_entity_poly.entity_id
_entity_poly.type
_entity_poly.pdbx_seq_one_letter_code
_entity_poly.pdbx_strand_id
1 'polypeptide(L)'
;MDDLMAQVGAFLADQGARERRILTCRLALEGQPPHSLEILGAELGISRERVRQIEQKMLRDIAHALFGPSIEDRIAVRSEAAWRRISRGESYLRKADLTHRRFELPADFRLLLALAEQPAAAWLDDAARAYGVGWCDRGIGLRRLNAVAKRLAQRLERRAPPVIADLGQGLDPIAMRVVLALTLDRPVQYGRLAPKRGRRVRRIGAV
;
A
#
# COMPACT_ATOMS: atom_id res chain seq x y z
N MET A 1 -7.36 21.53 4.59
CA MET A 1 -7.14 20.06 4.46
C MET A 1 -6.89 19.40 5.82
N ASP A 2 -6.59 20.18 6.88
CA ASP A 2 -6.27 19.71 8.25
C ASP A 2 -7.45 19.46 9.21
N ASP A 3 -8.69 19.70 8.78
CA ASP A 3 -9.86 19.70 9.66
C ASP A 3 -10.27 18.30 10.16
N LEU A 4 -10.15 17.26 9.31
CA LEU A 4 -10.59 15.91 9.67
C LEU A 4 -9.81 15.32 10.85
N MET A 5 -8.48 15.41 10.81
CA MET A 5 -7.66 14.84 11.90
C MET A 5 -7.82 15.63 13.19
N ALA A 6 -8.09 16.93 13.11
CA ALA A 6 -8.41 17.75 14.27
C ALA A 6 -9.75 17.33 14.91
N GLN A 7 -10.80 17.14 14.09
CA GLN A 7 -12.11 16.68 14.55
C GLN A 7 -12.04 15.29 15.20
N VAL A 8 -11.29 14.38 14.58
CA VAL A 8 -11.07 13.03 15.14
C VAL A 8 -10.26 13.11 16.43
N GLY A 9 -9.25 13.97 16.49
CA GLY A 9 -8.48 14.22 17.71
C GLY A 9 -9.37 14.73 18.86
N ALA A 10 -10.26 15.67 18.58
CA ALA A 10 -11.24 16.17 19.55
C ALA A 10 -12.22 15.07 19.99
N PHE A 11 -12.79 14.30 19.06
CA PHE A 11 -13.65 13.16 19.39
C PHE A 11 -12.94 12.15 20.29
N LEU A 12 -11.68 11.84 19.98
CA LEU A 12 -10.86 10.91 20.76
C LEU A 12 -10.49 11.45 22.15
N ALA A 13 -10.41 12.77 22.32
CA ALA A 13 -10.15 13.42 23.61
C ALA A 13 -11.26 13.12 24.64
N ASP A 14 -12.49 12.92 24.17
CA ASP A 14 -13.65 12.58 25.00
C ASP A 14 -13.78 11.06 25.23
N GLN A 15 -13.02 10.24 24.51
CA GLN A 15 -12.98 8.79 24.69
C GLN A 15 -12.04 8.38 25.83
N GLY A 16 -12.34 7.24 26.46
CA GLY A 16 -11.48 6.62 27.45
C GLY A 16 -10.06 6.37 26.92
N ALA A 17 -9.07 6.43 27.81
CA ALA A 17 -7.65 6.30 27.45
C ALA A 17 -7.35 4.98 26.73
N ARG A 18 -8.09 3.92 27.06
CA ARG A 18 -7.96 2.59 26.46
C ARG A 18 -8.45 2.58 25.01
N GLU A 19 -9.65 3.09 24.77
CA GLU A 19 -10.30 3.22 23.47
C GLU A 19 -9.40 4.04 22.54
N ARG A 20 -9.01 5.24 23.00
CA ARG A 20 -8.10 6.13 22.27
C ARG A 20 -6.84 5.40 21.83
N ARG A 21 -6.17 4.70 22.77
CA ARG A 21 -4.93 3.98 22.47
C ARG A 21 -5.15 2.83 21.48
N ILE A 22 -6.26 2.10 21.57
CA ILE A 22 -6.58 1.06 20.58
C ILE A 22 -6.65 1.68 19.19
N LEU A 23 -7.42 2.74 18.99
CA LEU A 23 -7.60 3.31 17.66
C LEU A 23 -6.32 3.97 17.13
N THR A 24 -5.62 4.76 17.95
CA THR A 24 -4.39 5.47 17.52
C THR A 24 -3.28 4.50 17.16
N CYS A 25 -3.10 3.41 17.93
CA CYS A 25 -2.10 2.39 17.63
C CYS A 25 -2.48 1.50 16.45
N ARG A 26 -3.77 1.16 16.26
CA ARG A 26 -4.21 0.33 15.13
C ARG A 26 -4.07 1.03 13.79
N LEU A 27 -4.51 2.29 13.75
CA LEU A 27 -4.46 3.12 12.56
C LEU A 27 -3.19 3.95 12.47
N ALA A 28 -2.24 3.76 13.40
CA ALA A 28 -0.94 4.43 13.45
C ALA A 28 -1.07 5.96 13.19
N LEU A 29 -2.00 6.59 13.91
CA LEU A 29 -2.38 8.01 13.72
C LEU A 29 -1.33 8.98 14.27
N GLU A 30 -0.56 8.56 15.27
CA GLU A 30 0.45 9.37 15.96
C GLU A 30 1.88 9.11 15.43
N GLY A 31 2.00 8.54 14.24
CA GLY A 31 3.30 8.21 13.62
C GLY A 31 4.03 7.00 14.20
N GLN A 32 3.48 6.39 15.26
CA GLN A 32 3.96 5.10 15.77
C GLN A 32 3.63 3.96 14.80
N PRO A 33 4.42 2.87 14.78
CA PRO A 33 4.08 1.68 14.02
C PRO A 33 2.72 1.11 14.44
N PRO A 34 1.97 0.55 13.48
CA PRO A 34 0.67 -0.07 13.75
C PRO A 34 0.83 -1.28 14.66
N HIS A 35 -0.01 -1.40 15.69
CA HIS A 35 -0.02 -2.58 16.55
C HIS A 35 -1.06 -3.60 16.04
N SER A 36 -0.75 -4.89 16.22
CA SER A 36 -1.74 -5.95 15.94
C SER A 36 -2.77 -6.02 17.06
N LEU A 37 -3.92 -6.66 16.80
CA LEU A 37 -4.94 -6.90 17.81
C LEU A 37 -4.41 -7.78 18.95
N GLU A 38 -3.52 -8.72 18.63
CA GLU A 38 -2.85 -9.59 19.59
C GLU A 38 -1.92 -8.80 20.51
N ILE A 39 -1.09 -7.91 19.94
CA ILE A 39 -0.17 -7.07 20.72
C ILE A 39 -0.96 -6.16 21.67
N LEU A 40 -1.97 -5.45 21.15
CA LEU A 40 -2.81 -4.59 21.98
C LEU A 40 -3.64 -5.35 23.01
N GLY A 41 -4.09 -6.56 22.68
CA GLY A 41 -4.79 -7.42 23.63
C GLY A 41 -3.91 -7.78 24.82
N ALA A 42 -2.66 -8.18 24.54
CA ALA A 42 -1.67 -8.47 25.57
C ALA A 42 -1.33 -7.21 26.41
N GLU A 43 -1.07 -6.07 25.77
CA GLU A 43 -0.75 -4.80 26.46
C GLU A 43 -1.89 -4.35 27.39
N LEU A 44 -3.14 -4.54 26.98
CA LEU A 44 -4.32 -4.04 27.69
C LEU A 44 -4.99 -5.11 28.57
N GLY A 45 -4.42 -6.32 28.66
CA GLY A 45 -5.00 -7.42 29.45
C GLY A 45 -6.39 -7.86 28.98
N ILE A 46 -6.67 -7.81 27.67
CA ILE A 46 -7.94 -8.29 27.08
C ILE A 46 -7.73 -9.21 25.88
N SER A 47 -8.77 -9.97 25.54
CA SER A 47 -8.76 -10.79 24.35
C SER A 47 -8.63 -9.93 23.07
N ARG A 48 -8.01 -10.54 22.05
CA ARG A 48 -7.96 -10.01 20.68
C ARG A 48 -9.34 -9.59 20.18
N GLU A 49 -10.34 -10.41 20.44
CA GLU A 49 -11.72 -10.16 20.00
C GLU A 49 -12.32 -8.93 20.71
N ARG A 50 -12.00 -8.72 21.98
CA ARG A 50 -12.44 -7.51 22.69
C ARG A 50 -11.80 -6.25 22.12
N VAL A 51 -10.52 -6.29 21.74
CA VAL A 51 -9.86 -5.17 21.04
C VAL A 51 -10.58 -4.86 19.72
N ARG A 52 -10.89 -5.90 18.92
CA ARG A 52 -11.61 -5.77 17.65
C ARG A 52 -12.99 -5.12 17.82
N GLN A 53 -13.74 -5.52 18.85
CA GLN A 53 -15.05 -4.95 19.16
C GLN A 53 -14.98 -3.48 19.54
N ILE A 54 -13.98 -3.09 20.35
CA ILE A 54 -13.76 -1.70 20.72
C ILE A 54 -13.39 -0.86 19.50
N GLU A 55 -12.45 -1.34 18.67
CA GLU A 55 -12.06 -0.69 17.41
C GLU A 55 -13.28 -0.44 16.51
N GLN A 56 -14.09 -1.46 16.26
CA GLN A 56 -15.30 -1.33 15.42
C GLN A 56 -16.35 -0.39 16.02
N LYS A 57 -16.52 -0.39 17.35
CA LYS A 57 -17.44 0.55 18.00
C LYS A 57 -17.00 1.99 17.76
N MET A 58 -15.73 2.29 18.01
CA MET A 58 -15.19 3.63 17.82
C MET A 58 -15.28 4.10 16.37
N LEU A 59 -15.00 3.24 15.39
CA LEU A 59 -15.14 3.57 13.97
C LEU A 59 -16.58 3.93 13.62
N ARG A 60 -17.57 3.18 14.12
CA ARG A 60 -18.99 3.51 13.92
C ARG A 60 -19.37 4.84 14.57
N ASP A 61 -18.91 5.09 15.80
CA ASP A 61 -19.21 6.32 16.52
C ASP A 61 -18.59 7.54 15.80
N ILE A 62 -17.36 7.40 15.29
CA ILE A 62 -16.70 8.43 14.45
C ILE A 62 -17.47 8.65 13.15
N ALA A 63 -17.86 7.59 12.44
CA ALA A 63 -18.61 7.68 11.20
C ALA A 63 -19.92 8.46 11.43
N HIS A 64 -20.66 8.15 12.49
CA HIS A 64 -21.90 8.83 12.82
C HIS A 64 -21.71 10.29 13.22
N ALA A 65 -20.66 10.60 14.00
CA ALA A 65 -20.44 11.94 14.54
C ALA A 65 -19.83 12.93 13.53
N LEU A 66 -18.91 12.47 12.68
CA LEU A 66 -18.07 13.35 11.86
C LEU A 66 -18.34 13.25 10.36
N PHE A 67 -19.10 12.25 9.91
CA PHE A 67 -19.29 11.99 8.49
C PHE A 67 -20.76 12.09 8.10
N GLY A 68 -21.07 13.15 7.33
CA GLY A 68 -22.29 13.31 6.54
C GLY A 68 -22.16 12.65 5.16
N PRO A 69 -22.54 13.29 4.03
CA PRO A 69 -22.55 12.64 2.72
C PRO A 69 -21.19 11.97 2.38
N SER A 70 -21.32 10.68 2.01
CA SER A 70 -20.40 9.68 1.47
C SER A 70 -18.90 9.78 1.84
N ILE A 71 -18.45 8.81 2.65
CA ILE A 71 -17.03 8.57 2.94
C ILE A 71 -16.28 8.25 1.63
N GLU A 72 -16.98 7.66 0.67
CA GLU A 72 -16.51 7.29 -0.66
C GLU A 72 -16.01 8.50 -1.45
N ASP A 73 -16.72 9.62 -1.41
CA ASP A 73 -16.29 10.87 -2.09
C ASP A 73 -14.99 11.39 -1.48
N ARG A 74 -14.85 11.30 -0.16
CA ARG A 74 -13.64 11.72 0.55
C ARG A 74 -12.45 10.82 0.22
N ILE A 75 -12.68 9.52 0.03
CA ILE A 75 -11.69 8.56 -0.48
C ILE A 75 -11.32 8.92 -1.92
N ALA A 76 -12.30 9.16 -2.80
CA ALA A 76 -12.08 9.45 -4.21
C ALA A 76 -11.19 10.70 -4.39
N VAL A 77 -11.50 11.81 -3.71
CA VAL A 77 -10.72 13.06 -3.78
C VAL A 77 -9.27 12.89 -3.31
N ARG A 78 -9.00 11.98 -2.38
CA ARG A 78 -7.65 11.73 -1.82
C ARG A 78 -6.91 10.58 -2.48
N SER A 79 -7.57 9.80 -3.33
CA SER A 79 -7.03 8.55 -3.88
C SER A 79 -5.76 8.76 -4.69
N GLU A 80 -5.65 9.86 -5.45
CA GLU A 80 -4.44 10.13 -6.24
C GLU A 80 -3.22 10.40 -5.36
N ALA A 81 -3.37 11.23 -4.32
CA ALA A 81 -2.29 11.54 -3.39
C ALA A 81 -1.88 10.28 -2.59
N ALA A 82 -2.86 9.49 -2.15
CA ALA A 82 -2.65 8.22 -1.49
C ALA A 82 -1.90 7.21 -2.39
N TRP A 83 -2.28 7.10 -3.67
CA TRP A 83 -1.59 6.27 -4.65
C TRP A 83 -0.13 6.69 -4.83
N ARG A 84 0.14 7.97 -5.10
CA ARG A 84 1.52 8.49 -5.26
C ARG A 84 2.38 8.20 -4.03
N ARG A 85 1.79 8.28 -2.84
CA ARG A 85 2.47 7.99 -1.57
C ARG A 85 2.84 6.52 -1.46
N ILE A 86 1.89 5.60 -1.66
CA ILE A 86 2.11 4.16 -1.48
C ILE A 86 2.95 3.54 -2.62
N SER A 87 2.85 4.09 -3.83
CA SER A 87 3.70 3.71 -4.96
C SER A 87 5.13 4.27 -4.82
N ARG A 88 5.33 5.30 -3.97
CA ARG A 88 6.57 6.06 -3.80
C ARG A 88 7.00 6.78 -5.08
N GLY A 89 6.03 7.34 -5.80
CA GLY A 89 6.23 8.02 -7.08
C GLY A 89 6.42 7.06 -8.28
N GLU A 90 6.38 5.75 -8.05
CA GLU A 90 6.38 4.77 -9.13
C GLU A 90 5.00 4.65 -9.78
N SER A 91 4.98 4.16 -11.03
CA SER A 91 3.75 3.85 -11.74
C SER A 91 3.17 2.47 -11.42
N TYR A 92 3.67 1.80 -10.39
CA TYR A 92 3.21 0.49 -9.96
C TYR A 92 3.36 0.25 -8.45
N LEU A 93 2.62 -0.73 -7.97
CA LEU A 93 2.74 -1.28 -6.63
C LEU A 93 2.58 -2.80 -6.70
N ARG A 94 3.52 -3.55 -6.12
CA ARG A 94 3.38 -5.01 -5.99
C ARG A 94 2.48 -5.37 -4.82
N LYS A 95 1.67 -6.41 -4.97
CA LYS A 95 0.80 -6.91 -3.89
C LYS A 95 1.58 -7.35 -2.66
N ALA A 96 2.74 -7.96 -2.85
CA ALA A 96 3.62 -8.36 -1.74
C ALA A 96 4.16 -7.19 -0.90
N ASP A 97 4.23 -5.98 -1.47
CA ASP A 97 4.75 -4.80 -0.76
C ASP A 97 3.63 -4.06 0.00
N LEU A 98 2.35 -4.29 -0.35
CA LEU A 98 1.19 -3.62 0.26
C LEU A 98 1.09 -3.84 1.76
N THR A 99 1.43 -5.04 2.26
CA THR A 99 1.34 -5.39 3.68
C THR A 99 2.04 -4.39 4.59
N HIS A 100 3.22 -3.91 4.16
CA HIS A 100 4.00 -2.90 4.89
C HIS A 100 3.68 -1.49 4.41
N ARG A 101 3.57 -1.28 3.09
CA ARG A 101 3.38 0.07 2.53
C ARG A 101 2.03 0.70 2.84
N ARG A 102 1.00 -0.10 3.18
CA ARG A 102 -0.31 0.45 3.58
C ARG A 102 -0.22 1.39 4.78
N PHE A 103 0.83 1.31 5.59
CA PHE A 103 1.05 2.22 6.72
C PHE A 103 1.79 3.51 6.34
N GLU A 104 2.33 3.59 5.12
CA GLU A 104 2.87 4.83 4.54
C GLU A 104 1.74 5.74 4.02
N LEU A 105 0.51 5.21 3.90
CA LEU A 105 -0.67 5.99 3.57
C LEU A 105 -0.87 7.10 4.61
N PRO A 106 -1.31 8.30 4.17
CA PRO A 106 -1.68 9.37 5.09
C PRO A 106 -2.64 8.90 6.19
N ALA A 107 -2.47 9.40 7.41
CA ALA A 107 -3.24 8.94 8.58
C ALA A 107 -4.74 9.16 8.39
N ASP A 108 -5.13 10.30 7.83
CA ASP A 108 -6.51 10.63 7.46
C ASP A 108 -7.07 9.65 6.44
N PHE A 109 -6.27 9.26 5.43
CA PHE A 109 -6.69 8.30 4.43
C PHE A 109 -6.86 6.89 4.99
N ARG A 110 -5.98 6.46 5.89
CA ARG A 110 -6.13 5.16 6.58
C ARG A 110 -7.38 5.13 7.44
N LEU A 111 -7.70 6.24 8.11
CA LEU A 111 -8.96 6.38 8.83
C LEU A 111 -10.16 6.29 7.88
N LEU A 112 -10.16 7.00 6.75
CA LEU A 112 -11.25 6.93 5.77
C LEU A 112 -11.48 5.50 5.27
N LEU A 113 -10.42 4.77 4.94
CA LEU A 113 -10.51 3.36 4.55
C LEU A 113 -11.08 2.48 5.67
N ALA A 114 -10.68 2.72 6.92
CA ALA A 114 -11.21 1.99 8.07
C ALA A 114 -12.69 2.27 8.31
N LEU A 115 -13.12 3.53 8.16
CA LEU A 115 -14.52 3.95 8.30
C LEU A 115 -15.40 3.40 7.19
N ALA A 116 -14.89 3.29 5.96
CA ALA A 116 -15.57 2.66 4.84
C ALA A 116 -15.56 1.11 4.89
N GLU A 117 -14.98 0.52 5.94
CA GLU A 117 -14.71 -0.92 6.04
C GLU A 117 -13.99 -1.50 4.79
N GLN A 118 -13.22 -0.67 4.09
CA GLN A 118 -12.59 -1.00 2.82
C GLN A 118 -11.09 -1.28 3.02
N PRO A 119 -10.62 -2.53 2.81
CA PRO A 119 -9.19 -2.83 2.85
C PRO A 119 -8.43 -2.07 1.78
N ALA A 120 -7.18 -1.68 2.06
CA ALA A 120 -6.33 -0.97 1.08
C ALA A 120 -6.16 -1.72 -0.25
N ALA A 121 -6.24 -3.06 -0.26
CA ALA A 121 -6.21 -3.83 -1.50
C ALA A 121 -7.47 -3.61 -2.36
N ALA A 122 -8.65 -3.61 -1.73
CA ALA A 122 -9.92 -3.35 -2.42
C ALA A 122 -9.95 -1.91 -2.97
N TRP A 123 -9.48 -0.94 -2.19
CA TRP A 123 -9.29 0.43 -2.68
C TRP A 123 -8.35 0.49 -3.90
N LEU A 124 -7.26 -0.29 -3.92
CA LEU A 124 -6.35 -0.32 -5.07
C LEU A 124 -6.96 -0.96 -6.32
N ASP A 125 -7.87 -1.91 -6.17
CA ASP A 125 -8.66 -2.44 -7.29
C ASP A 125 -9.51 -1.31 -7.91
N ASP A 126 -9.99 -0.38 -7.08
CA ASP A 126 -10.80 0.78 -7.49
C ASP A 126 -10.01 2.05 -7.85
N ALA A 127 -8.75 2.16 -7.46
CA ALA A 127 -7.92 3.35 -7.71
C ALA A 127 -6.87 3.13 -8.81
N ALA A 128 -6.44 1.88 -9.00
CA ALA A 128 -5.40 1.52 -9.94
C ALA A 128 -5.92 0.51 -10.97
N ARG A 129 -5.02 -0.09 -11.75
CA ARG A 129 -5.32 -1.19 -12.67
C ARG A 129 -4.55 -2.44 -12.23
N ALA A 130 -5.26 -3.53 -12.00
CA ALA A 130 -4.63 -4.82 -11.72
C ALA A 130 -3.79 -5.29 -12.93
N TYR A 131 -2.55 -5.71 -12.67
CA TYR A 131 -1.63 -6.25 -13.68
C TYR A 131 -0.60 -7.17 -13.03
N GLY A 132 -0.46 -8.40 -13.54
CA GLY A 132 0.49 -9.38 -12.99
C GLY A 132 0.26 -9.62 -11.50
N VAL A 133 1.31 -9.46 -10.68
CA VAL A 133 1.28 -9.66 -9.21
C VAL A 133 0.97 -8.38 -8.41
N GLY A 134 0.36 -7.36 -9.02
CA GLY A 134 0.05 -6.11 -8.35
C GLY A 134 -0.82 -5.16 -9.17
N TRP A 135 -0.56 -3.87 -9.02
CA TRP A 135 -1.32 -2.79 -9.65
C TRP A 135 -0.39 -1.80 -10.35
N CYS A 136 -0.87 -1.19 -11.41
CA CYS A 136 -0.22 -0.08 -12.12
C CYS A 136 -1.17 1.10 -12.36
N ASP A 137 -0.60 2.24 -12.71
CA ASP A 137 -1.36 3.44 -13.07
C ASP A 137 -2.44 3.12 -14.13
N ARG A 138 -3.65 3.63 -13.92
CA ARG A 138 -4.78 3.45 -14.86
C ARG A 138 -4.51 4.01 -16.25
N GLY A 139 -3.70 5.06 -16.33
CA GLY A 139 -3.28 5.68 -17.59
C GLY A 139 -2.39 4.78 -18.46
N ILE A 140 -1.83 3.69 -17.91
CA ILE A 140 -0.95 2.80 -18.68
C ILE A 140 -1.78 1.79 -19.46
N GLY A 141 -1.67 1.84 -20.78
CA GLY A 141 -2.39 0.93 -21.68
C GLY A 141 -1.89 -0.51 -21.58
N LEU A 142 -2.80 -1.45 -21.32
CA LEU A 142 -2.49 -2.89 -21.23
C LEU A 142 -1.85 -3.46 -22.49
N ARG A 143 -2.29 -3.01 -23.68
CA ARG A 143 -1.68 -3.41 -24.97
C ARG A 143 -0.18 -3.07 -25.00
N ARG A 144 0.19 -1.89 -24.50
CA ARG A 144 1.59 -1.45 -24.40
C ARG A 144 2.37 -2.32 -23.43
N LEU A 145 1.83 -2.57 -22.24
CA LEU A 145 2.46 -3.45 -21.24
C LEU A 145 2.70 -4.86 -21.80
N ASN A 146 1.69 -5.45 -22.43
CA ASN A 146 1.79 -6.79 -23.00
C ASN A 146 2.80 -6.86 -24.16
N ALA A 147 2.88 -5.84 -25.01
CA ALA A 147 3.88 -5.76 -26.07
C ALA A 147 5.31 -5.71 -25.50
N VAL A 148 5.52 -4.91 -24.44
CA VAL A 148 6.80 -4.83 -23.72
C VAL A 148 7.14 -6.16 -23.05
N ALA A 149 6.17 -6.81 -22.39
CA ALA A 149 6.35 -8.13 -21.77
C ALA A 149 6.79 -9.19 -22.76
N LYS A 150 6.16 -9.26 -23.94
CA LYS A 150 6.55 -10.19 -25.00
C LYS A 150 7.99 -9.96 -25.46
N ARG A 151 8.39 -8.70 -25.69
CA ARG A 151 9.75 -8.35 -26.12
C ARG A 151 10.79 -8.67 -25.04
N LEU A 152 10.49 -8.37 -23.77
CA LEU A 152 11.38 -8.66 -22.65
C LEU A 152 11.58 -10.18 -22.47
N ALA A 153 10.51 -10.97 -22.55
CA ALA A 153 10.60 -12.43 -22.48
C ALA A 153 11.51 -12.99 -23.58
N GLN A 154 11.31 -12.56 -24.83
CA GLN A 154 12.15 -12.96 -25.96
C GLN A 154 13.63 -12.60 -25.77
N ARG A 155 13.93 -11.45 -25.18
CA ARG A 155 15.32 -11.03 -24.90
C ARG A 155 15.95 -11.89 -23.81
N LEU A 156 15.23 -12.15 -22.73
CA LEU A 156 15.70 -12.98 -21.61
C LEU A 156 15.93 -14.44 -22.00
N GLU A 157 15.16 -14.97 -22.96
CA GLU A 157 15.36 -16.32 -23.51
C GLU A 157 16.60 -16.42 -24.40
N ARG A 158 16.88 -15.40 -25.22
CA ARG A 158 17.98 -15.42 -26.20
C ARG A 158 19.36 -15.19 -25.59
N ARG A 159 19.45 -14.44 -24.48
CA ARG A 159 20.69 -14.17 -23.74
C ARG A 159 20.35 -13.59 -22.37
N ALA A 160 21.10 -13.93 -21.33
CA ALA A 160 21.07 -13.15 -20.09
C ALA A 160 21.73 -11.78 -20.37
N PRO A 161 20.98 -10.67 -20.42
CA PRO A 161 21.58 -9.36 -20.68
C PRO A 161 22.47 -8.98 -19.49
N PRO A 162 23.68 -8.45 -19.71
CA PRO A 162 24.56 -8.04 -18.62
C PRO A 162 24.03 -6.78 -17.91
N VAL A 163 23.28 -5.92 -18.61
CA VAL A 163 22.85 -4.59 -18.12
C VAL A 163 21.37 -4.31 -18.47
N ILE A 164 20.67 -3.56 -17.61
CA ILE A 164 19.27 -3.13 -17.83
C ILE A 164 19.11 -2.31 -19.11
N ALA A 165 20.10 -1.49 -19.45
CA ALA A 165 20.05 -0.60 -20.61
C ALA A 165 19.79 -1.39 -21.91
N ASP A 166 20.52 -2.50 -22.10
CA ASP A 166 20.36 -3.37 -23.27
C ASP A 166 18.99 -4.04 -23.30
N LEU A 167 18.52 -4.46 -22.12
CA LEU A 167 17.20 -5.06 -21.98
C LEU A 167 16.09 -4.07 -22.33
N GLY A 168 16.29 -2.77 -22.04
CA GLY A 168 15.33 -1.70 -22.28
C GLY A 168 15.42 -0.99 -23.62
N GLN A 169 16.43 -1.27 -24.45
CA GLN A 169 16.64 -0.55 -25.70
C GLN A 169 15.41 -0.63 -26.62
N GLY A 170 14.86 0.52 -27.01
CA GLY A 170 13.65 0.61 -27.86
C GLY A 170 12.34 0.21 -27.17
N LEU A 171 12.32 0.15 -25.83
CA LEU A 171 11.12 -0.08 -25.03
C LEU A 171 10.75 1.19 -24.26
N ASP A 172 9.44 1.39 -24.05
CA ASP A 172 8.94 2.46 -23.17
C ASP A 172 9.47 2.23 -21.73
N PRO A 173 10.23 3.17 -21.15
CA PRO A 173 10.87 2.97 -19.85
C PRO A 173 9.86 2.70 -18.72
N ILE A 174 8.71 3.38 -18.73
CA ILE A 174 7.67 3.21 -17.71
C ILE A 174 7.05 1.81 -17.82
N ALA A 175 6.55 1.43 -19.00
CA ALA A 175 5.98 0.11 -19.23
C ALA A 175 6.99 -1.01 -18.95
N MET A 176 8.27 -0.81 -19.29
CA MET A 176 9.33 -1.77 -18.96
C MET A 176 9.43 -1.98 -17.45
N ARG A 177 9.52 -0.92 -16.65
CA ARG A 177 9.62 -1.02 -15.18
C ARG A 177 8.41 -1.72 -14.58
N VAL A 178 7.20 -1.39 -15.05
CA VAL A 178 5.95 -2.04 -14.62
C VAL A 178 5.99 -3.55 -14.91
N VAL A 179 6.34 -3.95 -16.14
CA VAL A 179 6.39 -5.36 -16.53
C VAL A 179 7.46 -6.13 -15.76
N LEU A 180 8.66 -5.56 -15.62
CA LEU A 180 9.75 -6.17 -14.85
C LEU A 180 9.33 -6.41 -13.40
N ALA A 181 8.65 -5.45 -12.78
CA ALA A 181 8.22 -5.55 -11.39
C ALA A 181 7.00 -6.46 -11.19
N LEU A 182 5.99 -6.35 -12.05
CA LEU A 182 4.68 -6.99 -11.83
C LEU A 182 4.52 -8.33 -12.56
N THR A 183 5.27 -8.58 -13.64
CA THR A 183 5.17 -9.85 -14.38
C THR A 183 6.34 -10.77 -14.08
N LEU A 184 7.55 -10.21 -13.94
CA LEU A 184 8.77 -11.01 -13.75
C LEU A 184 9.24 -11.07 -12.29
N ASP A 185 8.59 -10.33 -11.38
CA ASP A 185 8.99 -10.14 -9.98
C ASP A 185 10.48 -9.75 -9.82
N ARG A 186 10.94 -8.87 -10.71
CA ARG A 186 12.32 -8.34 -10.74
C ARG A 186 12.28 -6.82 -10.93
N PRO A 187 11.85 -6.06 -9.91
CA PRO A 187 11.81 -4.60 -10.02
C PRO A 187 13.20 -4.01 -10.27
N VAL A 188 13.24 -2.85 -10.92
CA VAL A 188 14.48 -2.09 -11.14
C VAL A 188 14.81 -1.29 -9.88
N GLN A 189 16.01 -1.47 -9.34
CA GLN A 189 16.53 -0.76 -8.17
C GLN A 189 17.92 -0.21 -8.50
N TYR A 190 18.12 1.11 -8.33
CA TYR A 190 19.41 1.77 -8.61
C TYR A 190 19.98 1.44 -9.99
N GLY A 191 19.12 1.41 -11.03
CA GLY A 191 19.52 1.08 -12.40
C GLY A 191 19.85 -0.40 -12.65
N ARG A 192 19.62 -1.30 -11.69
CA ARG A 192 19.86 -2.76 -11.82
C ARG A 192 18.60 -3.59 -11.55
N LEU A 193 18.54 -4.80 -12.12
CA LEU A 193 17.42 -5.71 -11.88
C LEU A 193 17.60 -6.34 -10.50
N ALA A 194 16.59 -6.22 -9.64
CA ALA A 194 16.57 -6.98 -8.41
C ALA A 194 16.58 -8.50 -8.73
N PRO A 195 17.21 -9.32 -7.86
CA PRO A 195 17.09 -10.76 -7.94
C PRO A 195 15.62 -11.16 -7.70
N LYS A 196 15.19 -12.26 -8.35
CA LYS A 196 13.86 -12.84 -8.11
C LYS A 196 13.76 -13.21 -6.63
N ARG A 197 12.70 -12.79 -5.91
CA ARG A 197 12.51 -13.16 -4.50
C ARG A 197 12.40 -14.69 -4.41
N GLY A 198 13.35 -15.33 -3.70
CA GLY A 198 13.44 -16.79 -3.55
C GLY A 198 14.86 -17.36 -3.61
N ARG A 199 15.83 -16.69 -4.24
CA ARG A 199 17.26 -17.00 -4.04
C ARG A 199 17.74 -16.23 -2.81
N ARG A 200 17.88 -16.91 -1.67
CA ARG A 200 18.74 -16.42 -0.58
C ARG A 200 20.09 -16.10 -1.21
N VAL A 201 20.44 -14.82 -1.27
CA VAL A 201 21.83 -14.43 -1.48
C VAL A 201 22.56 -14.97 -0.25
N ARG A 202 23.32 -16.06 -0.40
CA ARG A 202 24.35 -16.39 0.59
C ARG A 202 25.22 -15.15 0.65
N ARG A 203 25.19 -14.43 1.78
CA ARG A 203 26.27 -13.52 2.14
C ARG A 203 27.54 -14.36 2.03
N ILE A 204 28.36 -14.08 1.03
CA ILE A 204 29.76 -14.48 1.10
C ILE A 204 30.29 -13.63 2.25
N GLY A 205 30.63 -14.30 3.35
CA GLY A 205 31.32 -13.66 4.47
C GLY A 205 32.60 -13.05 3.94
N ALA A 206 32.80 -11.76 4.20
CA ALA A 206 34.12 -11.20 4.18
C ALA A 206 34.88 -11.81 5.36
N VAL A 207 35.96 -12.51 5.06
CA VAL A 207 37.07 -12.81 5.96
C VAL A 207 38.24 -11.98 5.45
#